data_AF-A0A4P8SUH2-F1
#
_entry.id   AF-A0A4P8SUH2-F1
#
_cell.length_a   1.000
_cell.length_b   1.000
_cell.length_c   1.000
_cell.angle_alpha   90.00
_cell.angle_beta   90.00
_cell.angle_gamma   90.00
#
_symmetry.space_group_name_H-M   'P 1'
#
loop_
_entity.id
_entity.type
_entity.pdbx_description
1 polymer ?
#
loop_
_entity_poly.entity_id
_entity_poly.type
_entity_poly.pdbx_seq_one_letter_code
_entity_poly.pdbx_strand_id
1 'polypeptide(L)'
;MSTLKALEQPDPHLDDQLRNGTILTLQLVEGDFPTIVAVLAEGQVAGAVMPDQRLINCLRAGFRYFAEVSRTSGAITLRVSAA
;
A
#
# COMPACT_ATOMS: atom_id res chain seq x y z
N MET A 1 -4.63 -13.95 -6.61
CA MET A 1 -5.28 -12.86 -7.37
C MET A 1 -4.60 -11.57 -6.97
N SER A 2 -4.14 -10.77 -7.93
CA SER A 2 -3.59 -9.45 -7.67
C SER A 2 -4.65 -8.37 -7.96
N THR A 3 -4.66 -7.31 -7.16
CA THR A 3 -5.60 -6.18 -7.31
C THR A 3 -4.80 -4.91 -7.47
N LEU A 4 -5.20 -4.05 -8.41
CA LEU A 4 -4.58 -2.74 -8.59
C LEU A 4 -5.24 -1.73 -7.64
N LYS A 5 -4.41 -0.94 -6.96
CA LYS A 5 -4.83 0.14 -6.06
C LYS A 5 -4.00 1.39 -6.35
N ALA A 6 -4.58 2.57 -6.21
CA ALA A 6 -3.78 3.79 -6.22
C ALA A 6 -3.05 3.93 -4.87
N LEU A 7 -1.82 4.45 -4.91
CA LEU A 7 -1.18 5.01 -3.73
C LEU A 7 -1.64 6.47 -3.62
N GLU A 8 -2.42 6.76 -2.59
CA GLU A 8 -2.94 8.09 -2.31
C GLU A 8 -1.98 8.84 -1.40
N GLN A 9 -1.82 10.14 -1.65
CA GLN A 9 -0.96 11.03 -0.86
C GLN A 9 0.45 10.44 -0.64
N PRO A 10 1.17 10.11 -1.72
CA PRO A 10 2.52 9.58 -1.58
C PRO A 10 3.42 10.59 -0.86
N ASP A 11 4.25 10.11 0.07
CA ASP A 11 5.22 10.96 0.74
C ASP A 11 6.25 11.47 -0.28
N PRO A 12 6.34 12.79 -0.52
CA PRO A 12 7.25 13.35 -1.52
C PRO A 12 8.73 13.08 -1.19
N HIS A 13 9.09 12.84 0.08
CA HIS A 13 10.48 12.52 0.46
C HIS A 13 10.88 11.10 0.10
N LEU A 14 9.90 10.23 -0.21
CA LEU A 14 10.12 8.84 -0.58
C LEU A 14 10.01 8.61 -2.09
N ASP A 15 9.84 9.67 -2.90
CA ASP A 15 9.62 9.56 -4.35
C ASP A 15 10.72 8.74 -5.04
N ASP A 16 11.97 8.98 -4.67
CA ASP A 16 13.14 8.26 -5.19
C ASP A 16 13.17 6.78 -4.81
N GLN A 17 12.48 6.38 -3.74
CA GLN A 17 12.41 4.99 -3.25
C GLN A 17 11.21 4.25 -3.85
N LEU A 18 10.15 4.97 -4.21
CA LEU A 18 8.92 4.44 -4.80
C LEU A 18 9.05 4.22 -6.32
N ARG A 19 10.06 3.46 -6.73
CA ARG A 19 10.32 3.09 -8.13
C ARG A 19 9.53 1.85 -8.55
N ASN A 20 9.44 1.62 -9.85
CA ASN A 20 8.82 0.41 -10.39
C ASN A 20 9.49 -0.86 -9.84
N GLY A 21 8.69 -1.80 -9.35
CA GLY A 21 9.16 -3.03 -8.73
C GLY A 21 9.49 -2.93 -7.23
N THR A 22 9.45 -1.74 -6.63
CA THR A 22 9.58 -1.60 -5.17
C THR A 22 8.45 -2.36 -4.48
N ILE A 23 8.80 -3.15 -3.46
CA ILE A 23 7.83 -3.91 -2.67
C ILE A 23 7.52 -3.16 -1.38
N LEU A 24 6.24 -2.93 -1.14
CA LEU A 24 5.69 -2.34 0.06
C LEU A 24 4.89 -3.38 0.83
N THR A 25 4.85 -3.24 2.15
CA THR A 25 3.95 -4.00 3.01
C THR A 25 2.70 -3.18 3.28
N LEU A 26 1.51 -3.78 3.16
CA LEU A 26 0.28 -3.10 3.54
C LEU A 26 0.00 -3.33 5.02
N GLN A 27 -0.31 -2.25 5.73
CA GLN A 27 -0.64 -2.27 7.16
C GLN A 27 -1.99 -1.60 7.39
N LEU A 28 -2.78 -2.19 8.28
CA LEU A 28 -4.04 -1.61 8.74
C LEU A 28 -3.75 -0.66 9.90
N VAL A 29 -4.16 0.60 9.77
CA VAL A 29 -4.16 1.57 10.84
C VAL A 29 -5.59 1.65 11.37
N GLU A 30 -5.78 1.18 12.60
CA GLU A 30 -7.06 1.22 13.29
C GLU A 30 -7.36 2.65 13.81
N GLY A 31 -8.63 3.03 13.77
CA GLY A 31 -9.14 4.33 14.20
C GLY A 31 -10.65 4.38 14.00
N ASP A 32 -11.27 5.55 14.19
CA ASP A 32 -12.71 5.74 13.92
C ASP A 32 -13.07 5.38 12.47
N PHE A 33 -12.13 5.62 11.56
CA PHE A 33 -12.18 5.17 10.17
C PHE A 33 -10.91 4.38 9.86
N PRO A 34 -10.98 3.04 9.76
CA PRO A 34 -9.80 2.21 9.48
C PRO A 34 -9.23 2.53 8.11
N THR A 35 -7.91 2.73 8.05
CA THR A 35 -7.19 3.06 6.82
C THR A 35 -6.08 2.06 6.57
N ILE A 36 -5.69 1.92 5.31
CA ILE A 36 -4.59 1.04 4.92
C ILE A 36 -3.45 1.92 4.46
N VAL A 37 -2.27 1.67 4.99
CA VAL A 37 -1.04 2.37 4.58
C VAL A 37 -0.09 1.40 3.91
N ALA A 38 0.61 1.89 2.89
CA ALA A 38 1.72 1.16 2.30
C ALA A 38 3.02 1.59 2.99
N VAL A 39 3.81 0.62 3.43
CA VAL A 39 4.99 0.85 4.26
C VAL A 39 6.20 0.22 3.58
N LEU A 40 7.32 0.94 3.53
CA LEU A 40 8.61 0.44 3.07
C LEU A 40 9.17 -0.62 4.04
N ALA A 41 10.18 -1.37 3.59
CA ALA A 41 10.82 -2.40 4.42
C ALA A 41 11.48 -1.80 5.67
N GLU A 42 11.94 -0.56 5.57
CA GLU A 42 12.59 0.22 6.61
C GLU A 42 11.57 0.89 7.57
N GLY A 43 10.26 0.72 7.31
CA GLY A 43 9.18 1.14 8.20
C GLY A 43 8.60 2.53 7.90
N GLN A 44 9.09 3.26 6.90
CA GLN A 44 8.45 4.54 6.53
C GLN A 44 7.14 4.32 5.78
N VAL A 45 6.15 5.15 6.10
CA VAL A 45 4.86 5.15 5.41
C VAL A 45 5.02 5.84 4.06
N ALA A 46 4.86 5.08 2.98
CA ALA A 46 4.91 5.56 1.61
C ALA A 46 3.68 6.38 1.21
N GLY A 47 2.54 6.09 1.83
CA GLY A 47 1.26 6.74 1.54
C GLY A 47 0.07 5.87 1.94
N ALA A 48 -1.12 6.38 1.70
CA ALA A 48 -2.37 5.67 1.98
C ALA A 48 -2.80 4.82 0.77
N VAL A 49 -3.56 3.77 1.04
CA VAL A 49 -4.20 2.93 0.03
C VAL A 49 -5.69 2.98 0.26
N MET A 50 -6.45 3.28 -0.80
CA MET A 50 -7.89 3.42 -0.68
C MET A 50 -8.49 2.14 -0.05
N PRO A 51 -9.18 2.28 1.10
CA PRO A 51 -9.64 1.14 1.87
C PRO A 51 -10.65 0.33 1.08
N ASP A 52 -10.54 -0.99 1.19
CA ASP A 52 -11.54 -1.94 0.73
C ASP A 52 -11.93 -2.80 1.93
N GLN A 53 -13.22 -2.92 2.19
CA GLN A 53 -13.75 -3.66 3.34
C GLN A 53 -13.21 -5.09 3.38
N ARG A 54 -13.04 -5.72 2.21
CA ARG A 54 -12.46 -7.07 2.12
C ARG A 54 -11.00 -7.07 2.58
N LEU A 55 -10.20 -6.12 2.12
CA LEU A 55 -8.79 -6.03 2.46
C LEU A 55 -8.60 -5.67 3.94
N ILE A 56 -9.42 -4.77 4.49
CA ILE A 56 -9.45 -4.46 5.92
C ILE A 56 -9.73 -5.70 6.75
N ASN A 57 -10.79 -6.45 6.41
CA ASN A 57 -11.17 -7.65 7.14
C ASN A 57 -10.05 -8.71 7.08
N CYS A 58 -9.37 -8.87 5.94
CA CYS A 58 -8.25 -9.80 5.83
C CYS A 58 -7.04 -9.34 6.65
N LEU A 59 -6.65 -8.06 6.58
CA LEU A 59 -5.56 -7.52 7.40
C LEU A 59 -5.85 -7.68 8.90
N ARG A 60 -7.09 -7.40 9.33
CA ARG A 60 -7.53 -7.58 10.71
C ARG A 60 -7.52 -9.05 11.15
N ALA A 61 -7.81 -9.97 10.24
CA ALA A 61 -7.71 -11.41 10.48
C ALA A 61 -6.26 -11.94 10.49
N GLY A 62 -5.26 -11.07 10.30
CA GLY A 62 -3.84 -11.42 10.37
C GLY A 62 -3.22 -11.84 9.04
N PHE A 63 -3.94 -11.73 7.92
CA PHE A 63 -3.35 -11.96 6.60
C PHE A 63 -2.38 -10.83 6.25
N ARG A 64 -1.28 -11.20 5.60
CA ARG A 64 -0.27 -10.24 5.14
C ARG A 64 -0.44 -9.97 3.65
N TYR A 65 -0.27 -8.71 3.28
CA TYR A 65 -0.35 -8.28 1.90
C TYR A 65 0.88 -7.44 1.54
N PHE A 66 1.36 -7.66 0.32
CA PHE A 66 2.42 -6.89 -0.30
C PHE A 66 1.85 -6.11 -1.48
N ALA A 67 2.53 -5.01 -1.81
CA ALA A 67 2.20 -4.15 -2.93
C ALA A 67 3.45 -3.88 -3.74
N GLU A 68 3.46 -4.28 -5.00
CA GLU A 68 4.50 -3.90 -5.95
C GLU A 68 4.16 -2.56 -6.59
N VAL A 69 5.09 -1.62 -6.54
CA VAL A 69 4.93 -0.28 -7.12
C VAL A 69 5.03 -0.34 -8.64
N SER A 70 4.08 0.32 -9.31
CA SER A 70 4.03 0.56 -10.75
C SER A 70 3.65 2.01 -11.01
N ARG A 71 4.61 2.80 -11.46
CA ARG A 71 4.43 4.17 -11.95
C ARG A 71 4.04 4.17 -13.42
N THR A 72 2.93 4.82 -13.72
CA THR A 72 2.48 5.09 -15.09
C THR A 72 2.06 6.55 -15.17
N SER A 73 2.71 7.32 -16.05
CA SER A 73 2.37 8.73 -16.32
C SER A 73 2.30 9.63 -15.07
N GLY A 74 3.20 9.43 -14.11
CA GLY A 74 3.29 10.22 -12.88
C GLY A 74 2.37 9.79 -11.75
N ALA A 75 1.41 8.89 -12.00
CA ALA A 75 0.61 8.27 -10.94
C ALA A 75 1.30 7.00 -10.41
N ILE A 76 1.24 6.80 -9.08
CA ILE A 76 1.75 5.60 -8.42
C ILE A 76 0.59 4.62 -8.24
N THR A 77 0.68 3.49 -8.93
CA THR A 77 -0.24 2.35 -8.77
C THR A 77 0.47 1.24 -8.01
N LEU A 78 -0.28 0.51 -7.21
CA LEU A 78 0.16 -0.63 -6.42
C LEU A 78 -0.50 -1.90 -6.95
N ARG A 79 0.30 -2.91 -7.27
CA ARG A 79 -0.18 -4.27 -7.51
C ARG A 79 -0.16 -5.03 -6.19
N VAL A 80 -1.33 -5.12 -5.57
CA VAL A 80 -1.51 -5.76 -4.28
C VAL A 80 -1.64 -7.27 -4.45
N SER A 81 -0.89 -8.04 -3.66
CA SER A 81 -0.94 -9.50 -3.61
C SER A 81 -0.87 -9.98 -2.16
N ALA A 82 -1.58 -11.07 -1.86
CA ALA A 82 -1.40 -11.75 -0.57
C ALA A 82 -0.01 -12.39 -0.49
N ALA A 83 0.55 -12.40 0.72
CA ALA A 83 1.80 -13.09 1.06
C ALA A 83 1.67 -14.62 0.96
#